data_AF-A0A967S7H4-F1
#
_entry.id   AF-A0A967S7H4-F1
#
_cell.length_a   1.000
_cell.length_b   1.000
_cell.length_c   1.000
_cell.angle_alpha   90.00
_cell.angle_beta   90.00
_cell.angle_gamma   90.00
#
_symmetry.space_group_name_H-M   'P 1'
#
loop_
_entity.id
_entity.type
_entity.pdbx_description
1 polymer ?
#
loop_
_entity_poly.entity_id
_entity_poly.type
_entity_poly.pdbx_seq_one_letter_code
_entity_poly.pdbx_strand_id
1 'polypeptide(L)' 'LHYDGSGFHGWQVQPGLRTVQSELETALSRLADRPVATTAAGRTDRGVHATGQVASAEMPGKWTARSARRSLNAV' A
#
# COMPACT_ATOMS: atom_id res chain seq x y z
N LEU A 1 -7.77 -2.57 1.78
CA LEU A 1 -7.17 -2.41 0.43
C LEU A 1 -7.85 -3.38 -0.51
N HIS A 2 -8.13 -2.93 -1.74
CA HIS A 2 -8.60 -3.78 -2.82
C HIS A 2 -7.60 -3.66 -3.97
N TYR A 3 -7.13 -4.78 -4.50
CA TYR A 3 -6.26 -4.81 -5.67
C TYR A 3 -6.50 -6.06 -6.51
N ASP A 4 -6.35 -5.88 -7.83
CA ASP A 4 -6.09 -6.98 -8.76
C ASP A 4 -4.60 -7.30 -8.74
N GLY A 5 -4.25 -8.53 -8.34
CA GLY A 5 -2.87 -9.00 -8.25
C GLY A 5 -2.20 -9.37 -9.57
N SER A 6 -2.92 -9.40 -10.70
CA SER A 6 -2.42 -9.90 -11.99
C SER A 6 -1.10 -9.24 -12.45
N GLY A 7 -0.95 -7.93 -12.20
CA GLY A 7 0.24 -7.14 -12.53
C GLY A 7 1.28 -7.02 -11.41
N PHE A 8 1.15 -7.80 -10.33
CA PHE A 8 1.99 -7.70 -9.13
C PHE A 8 2.73 -9.00 -8.83
N HIS A 9 3.97 -8.88 -8.38
CA HIS A 9 4.79 -9.96 -7.85
C HIS A 9 4.46 -10.26 -6.38
N GLY A 10 3.17 -10.22 -6.04
CA GLY A 10 2.64 -10.44 -4.70
C GLY A 10 2.62 -9.18 -3.84
N TRP A 11 2.35 -9.38 -2.54
CA TRP A 11 2.32 -8.29 -1.56
C TRP A 11 3.71 -7.73 -1.29
N GLN A 12 4.63 -8.58 -0.83
CA GLN A 12 5.87 -8.18 -0.16
C GLN A 12 6.87 -7.55 -1.12
N VAL A 13 7.52 -6.46 -0.69
CA VAL A 13 8.61 -5.79 -1.44
C VAL A 13 9.69 -6.78 -1.84
N GLN A 14 10.08 -6.72 -3.11
CA GLN A 14 11.17 -7.49 -3.71
C GLN A 14 11.98 -6.57 -4.63
N PRO A 15 13.32 -6.58 -4.59
CA PRO A 15 14.14 -5.70 -5.43
C PRO A 15 13.82 -5.84 -6.92
N GLY A 16 13.61 -4.71 -7.59
CA GLY A 16 13.36 -4.67 -9.05
C GLY A 16 12.00 -5.20 -9.49
N LEU A 17 11.12 -5.60 -8.57
CA LEU A 17 9.81 -6.14 -8.89
C LEU A 17 8.70 -5.22 -8.38
N ARG A 18 7.66 -5.07 -9.20
CA ARG A 18 6.45 -4.36 -8.81
C ARG A 18 5.62 -5.20 -7.85
N THR A 19 5.41 -4.72 -6.63
CA THR A 19 4.64 -5.41 -5.57
C THR A 19 3.61 -4.46 -4.96
N VAL A 20 2.55 -5.01 -4.37
CA VAL A 20 1.48 -4.17 -3.78
C VAL A 20 2.03 -3.31 -2.64
N GLN A 21 2.91 -3.86 -1.80
CA GLN A 21 3.53 -3.11 -0.71
C GLN A 21 4.38 -1.94 -1.24
N SER A 22 5.17 -2.16 -2.31
CA SER A 22 6.02 -1.09 -2.87
C SER A 22 5.21 0.10 -3.43
N GLU A 23 4.10 -0.17 -4.13
CA GLU A 23 3.23 0.89 -4.66
C GLU A 23 2.52 1.63 -3.51
N LEU A 24 2.02 0.88 -2.52
CA LEU A 24 1.35 1.47 -1.37
C LEU A 24 2.29 2.36 -0.56
N GLU A 25 3.50 1.88 -0.26
CA GLU A 25 4.52 2.64 0.47
C GLU A 25 4.99 3.85 -0.33
N THR A 26 5.11 3.74 -1.67
CA THR A 26 5.41 4.88 -2.54
C THR A 26 4.33 5.96 -2.46
N ALA A 27 3.06 5.57 -2.57
CA ALA A 27 1.93 6.48 -2.51
C ALA A 27 1.81 7.14 -1.11
N LEU A 28 1.93 6.35 -0.04
CA LEU A 28 1.91 6.86 1.33
C LEU A 28 3.08 7.81 1.60
N SER A 29 4.28 7.49 1.12
CA SER A 29 5.47 8.33 1.32
C SER A 29 5.33 9.69 0.64
N ARG A 30 4.72 9.74 -0.56
CA ARG A 30 4.37 11.00 -1.24
C ARG A 30 3.41 11.85 -0.42
N LEU A 31 2.39 11.24 0.20
CA LEU A 31 1.42 11.96 1.03
C LEU A 31 2.01 12.39 2.39
N ALA A 32 2.92 11.59 2.94
CA ALA A 32 3.54 11.85 4.23
C ALA A 32 4.73 12.83 4.14
N ASP A 33 5.27 13.05 2.94
CA ASP A 33 6.52 13.80 2.71
C ASP A 33 7.71 13.21 3.49
N ARG A 34 7.69 11.89 3.66
CA ARG A 34 8.74 11.09 4.30
C ARG A 34 8.56 9.61 3.95
N PRO A 35 9.59 8.76 4.06
CA PRO A 35 9.43 7.33 3.95
C PRO A 35 8.37 6.79 4.92
N VAL A 36 7.46 5.97 4.41
CA VAL A 36 6.43 5.24 5.17
C VAL A 36 6.56 3.76 4.85
N ALA A 37 6.72 2.95 5.90
CA ALA A 37 6.64 1.51 5.82
C ALA A 37 5.23 1.03 6.22
N THR A 38 4.84 -0.14 5.73
CA THR A 38 3.57 -0.77 6.05
C THR A 38 3.73 -2.17 6.62
N THR A 39 2.81 -2.55 7.51
CA THR A 39 2.67 -3.92 7.99
C THR A 39 1.30 -4.45 7.57
N ALA A 40 1.26 -5.54 6.80
CA ALA A 40 0.02 -6.18 6.40
C ALA A 40 -0.48 -7.22 7.41
N ALA A 41 -1.79 -7.45 7.39
CA ALA A 41 -2.42 -8.56 8.11
C ALA A 41 -2.02 -9.93 7.55
N GLY A 42 -1.69 -10.03 6.27
CA GLY A 42 -1.20 -11.26 5.66
C GLY A 42 -0.44 -11.01 4.36
N ARG A 43 0.38 -11.97 3.93
CA ARG A 43 1.03 -11.92 2.61
C ARG A 43 0.13 -12.54 1.55
N THR A 44 0.24 -12.04 0.33
CA THR A 44 -0.31 -12.66 -0.87
C THR A 44 0.81 -12.95 -1.86
N ASP A 45 0.72 -14.08 -2.55
CA ASP A 45 1.68 -14.47 -3.58
C ASP A 45 1.39 -13.78 -4.92
N ARG A 46 2.30 -13.95 -5.89
CA ARG A 46 2.17 -13.38 -7.24
C ARG A 46 0.82 -13.73 -7.86
N GLY A 47 0.15 -12.72 -8.42
CA GLY A 47 -1.14 -12.90 -9.11
C GLY A 47 -2.36 -12.95 -8.18
N VAL A 48 -2.20 -13.13 -6.87
CA VAL A 48 -3.33 -13.24 -5.93
C VAL A 48 -4.00 -11.87 -5.73
N HIS A 49 -5.33 -11.84 -5.83
CA HIS A 49 -6.14 -10.64 -5.62
C HIS A 49 -6.56 -10.50 -4.14
N ALA A 50 -6.99 -9.30 -3.73
CA ALA A 50 -7.63 -9.13 -2.44
C ALA A 50 -8.70 -8.04 -2.50
N THR A 51 -9.85 -8.26 -1.86
CA THR A 51 -10.92 -7.26 -1.72
C THR A 51 -10.89 -6.54 -0.36
N GLY A 52 -10.17 -7.08 0.61
CA GLY A 52 -10.19 -6.63 2.01
C GLY A 52 -8.87 -6.73 2.75
N GLN A 53 -7.73 -6.68 2.04
CA GLN A 53 -6.40 -6.71 2.69
C GLN A 53 -6.26 -5.53 3.67
N VAL A 54 -5.80 -5.81 4.89
CA VAL A 54 -5.56 -4.78 5.91
C VAL A 54 -4.07 -4.52 6.02
N ALA A 55 -3.69 -3.25 6.11
CA ALA A 55 -2.32 -2.83 6.40
C ALA A 55 -2.35 -1.61 7.34
N SER A 56 -1.38 -1.55 8.25
CA SER A 56 -1.13 -0.41 9.14
C SER A 56 0.07 0.40 8.65
N ALA A 57 0.02 1.71 8.89
CA ALA A 57 1.06 2.67 8.55
C ALA A 57 1.00 3.85 9.52
N GLU A 58 2.15 4.45 9.83
CA GLU A 58 2.20 5.68 10.61
C GLU A 58 2.15 6.90 9.70
N MET A 59 1.14 7.76 9.89
CA MET A 59 0.94 8.97 9.09
C MET A 59 1.06 10.23 9.97
N PRO A 60 1.53 11.36 9.40
CA PRO A 60 1.52 12.65 10.11
C PRO A 60 0.11 13.04 10.57
N GLY A 61 -0.01 13.62 11.76
CA GLY A 61 -1.32 13.94 12.40
C GLY A 61 -2.22 14.92 11.62
N LYS A 62 -1.69 15.60 10.59
CA LYS A 62 -2.50 16.42 9.67
C LYS A 62 -3.52 15.60 8.87
N TRP A 63 -3.29 14.29 8.71
CA TRP A 63 -4.12 13.40 7.92
C TRP A 63 -5.26 12.81 8.75
N THR A 64 -6.50 13.11 8.40
CA THR A 64 -7.65 12.33 8.87
C THR A 64 -7.79 11.05 8.05
N ALA A 65 -8.35 9.98 8.63
CA ALA A 65 -8.57 8.72 7.91
C ALA A 65 -9.34 8.91 6.59
N ARG A 66 -10.34 9.80 6.57
CA ARG A 66 -11.13 10.12 5.37
C ARG A 66 -10.30 10.84 4.30
N SER A 67 -9.52 11.84 4.68
CA SER A 67 -8.67 12.60 3.74
C SER A 67 -7.52 11.76 3.18
N ALA A 68 -6.91 10.92 4.03
CA ALA A 68 -5.86 9.99 3.64
C ALA A 68 -6.39 8.98 2.61
N ARG A 69 -7.55 8.34 2.89
CA ARG A 69 -8.17 7.39 1.96
C ARG A 69 -8.46 8.01 0.59
N ARG A 70 -9.02 9.23 0.57
CA ARG A 70 -9.33 9.92 -0.69
C ARG A 70 -8.07 10.23 -1.49
N SER A 71 -7.04 10.75 -0.82
CA SER A 71 -5.79 11.15 -1.48
C SER A 71 -4.99 9.95 -1.96
N LEU A 72 -4.97 8.87 -1.18
CA LEU A 72 -4.29 7.62 -1.54
C LEU A 72 -4.87 6.96 -2.80
N ASN A 73 -6.18 7.09 -3.01
CA ASN A 73 -6.84 6.55 -4.20
C ASN A 73 -6.77 7.51 -5.43
N ALA A 74 -6.21 8.71 -5.26
CA ALA A 74 -6.12 9.73 -6.30
C ALA A 74 -4.71 9.85 -6.91
N VAL A 75 -3.76 9.07 -6.41
CA VAL A 75 -2.36 9.00 -6.87
C VAL A 75 -2.08 7.67 -7.56
#